data_AF-A0A0V8BV10-F1
#
_entry.id   AF-A0A0V8BV10-F1
#
_cell.length_a   1.000
_cell.length_b   1.000
_cell.length_c   1.000
_cell.angle_alpha   90.00
_cell.angle_beta   90.00
_cell.angle_gamma   90.00
#
_symmetry.space_group_name_H-M   'P 1'
#
loop_
_entity.id
_entity.type
_entity.pdbx_description
1 polymer ?
#
loop_
_entity_poly.entity_id
_entity_poly.type
_entity_poly.pdbx_seq_one_letter_code
_entity_poly.pdbx_strand_id
1 'polypeptide(L)'
;MRDFLEIYHNFYALDFVHHWTFALLVFVVIVDIVLGLLKGWATNTFKSSIARKGIVSHGTLIFIVVAVYPWISELGFSLLADAVMLFFIVSYIASVIGNLETLGVPIPTYIKNKLAEEIKSKDDTITEIFEQKKKEKENDF
;
A
#
# COMPACT_ATOMS: atom_id res chain seq x y z
N MET A 1 2.78 13.92 -27.92
CA MET A 1 3.17 12.49 -27.73
C MET A 1 4.66 12.34 -27.48
N ARG A 2 5.55 12.95 -28.29
CA ARG A 2 6.99 12.97 -28.00
C ARG A 2 7.33 13.61 -26.66
N ASP A 3 6.75 14.77 -26.37
CA ASP A 3 6.95 15.48 -25.09
C ASP A 3 6.53 14.65 -23.87
N PHE A 4 5.47 13.84 -24.02
CA PHE A 4 5.04 12.89 -22.99
C PHE A 4 6.13 11.85 -22.74
N LEU A 5 6.57 11.14 -23.79
CA LEU A 5 7.60 10.11 -23.70
C LEU A 5 8.94 10.67 -23.21
N GLU A 6 9.27 11.92 -23.55
CA GLU A 6 10.49 12.59 -23.11
C GLU A 6 10.50 12.87 -21.60
N ILE A 7 9.38 13.30 -21.01
CA ILE A 7 9.26 13.47 -19.56
C ILE A 7 9.55 12.14 -18.84
N TYR A 8 8.91 11.05 -19.27
CA TYR A 8 9.14 9.73 -18.67
C TYR A 8 10.58 9.25 -18.91
N HIS A 9 11.10 9.43 -20.12
CA HIS A 9 12.47 9.01 -20.44
C HIS A 9 13.48 9.77 -19.58
N ASN A 10 13.39 11.08 -19.49
CA ASN A 10 14.31 11.90 -18.70
C ASN A 10 14.23 11.55 -17.21
N PHE A 11 13.00 11.46 -16.68
CA PHE A 11 12.76 11.13 -15.28
C PHE A 11 13.29 9.74 -14.90
N TYR A 12 13.06 8.71 -15.73
CA TYR A 12 13.46 7.33 -15.43
C TYR A 12 14.88 6.96 -15.87
N ALA A 13 15.47 7.65 -16.86
CA ALA A 13 16.80 7.34 -17.39
C ALA A 13 17.95 8.06 -16.68
N LEU A 14 17.75 9.27 -16.16
CA LEU A 14 18.80 10.05 -15.48
C LEU A 14 18.67 10.09 -13.94
N ASP A 15 17.46 10.00 -13.39
CA ASP A 15 17.18 10.44 -12.01
C ASP A 15 16.66 9.36 -11.04
N PHE A 16 16.74 8.06 -11.39
CA PHE A 16 16.32 7.00 -10.45
C PHE A 16 17.03 7.09 -9.08
N VAL A 17 18.28 7.57 -9.06
CA VAL A 17 19.07 7.82 -7.84
C VAL A 17 18.69 9.15 -7.16
N HIS A 18 18.23 10.15 -7.91
CA HIS A 18 17.84 11.45 -7.38
C HIS A 18 16.47 11.41 -6.68
N HIS A 19 15.56 10.53 -7.12
CA HIS A 19 14.26 10.30 -6.49
C HIS A 19 14.26 9.09 -5.55
N TRP A 20 15.10 9.14 -4.51
CA TRP A 20 15.24 8.06 -3.53
C TRP A 20 13.91 7.71 -2.82
N THR A 21 13.01 8.68 -2.66
CA THR A 21 11.68 8.49 -2.06
C THR A 21 10.82 7.54 -2.89
N PHE A 22 10.84 7.68 -4.22
CA PHE A 22 10.15 6.78 -5.14
C PHE A 22 10.71 5.35 -5.07
N ALA A 23 12.03 5.22 -5.13
CA ALA A 23 12.69 3.92 -5.06
C ALA A 23 12.40 3.21 -3.71
N LEU A 24 12.42 3.97 -2.61
CA LEU A 24 12.09 3.45 -1.29
C LEU A 24 10.63 2.99 -1.22
N LEU A 25 9.67 3.77 -1.75
CA LEU A 25 8.27 3.36 -1.77
C LEU A 25 8.09 2.04 -2.53
N VAL A 26 8.62 1.95 -3.75
CA VAL A 26 8.52 0.72 -4.57
C VAL A 26 9.11 -0.47 -3.82
N PHE A 27 10.26 -0.30 -3.19
CA PHE A 27 10.89 -1.35 -2.39
C PHE A 27 10.01 -1.83 -1.23
N VAL A 28 9.49 -0.90 -0.41
CA VAL A 28 8.63 -1.26 0.73
C VAL A 28 7.34 -1.94 0.26
N VAL A 29 6.73 -1.50 -0.84
CA VAL A 29 5.53 -2.14 -1.40
C VAL A 29 5.82 -3.57 -1.86
N ILE A 30 6.96 -3.81 -2.52
CA ILE A 30 7.37 -5.16 -2.93
C ILE A 30 7.54 -6.06 -1.71
N VAL A 31 8.24 -5.57 -0.68
CA VAL A 31 8.42 -6.30 0.59
C VAL A 31 7.06 -6.65 1.20
N ASP A 32 6.13 -5.69 1.22
CA ASP A 32 4.80 -5.89 1.77
C ASP A 32 3.99 -6.96 1.01
N ILE A 33 4.03 -6.94 -0.33
CA ILE A 33 3.38 -7.96 -1.15
C ILE A 33 3.97 -9.35 -0.83
N VAL A 34 5.29 -9.47 -0.77
CA VAL A 34 5.96 -10.74 -0.48
C VAL A 34 5.57 -11.24 0.92
N LEU A 35 5.62 -10.37 1.93
CA LEU A 35 5.24 -10.72 3.30
C LEU A 35 3.76 -11.08 3.41
N GLY A 36 2.87 -10.39 2.70
CA GLY A 36 1.45 -10.72 2.63
C GLY A 36 1.19 -12.11 2.02
N LEU A 37 1.94 -12.48 0.98
CA LEU A 37 1.89 -13.82 0.40
C LEU A 37 2.44 -14.89 1.37
N LEU A 38 3.58 -14.62 2.00
CA LEU A 38 4.18 -15.51 3.01
C LEU A 38 3.26 -15.71 4.20
N LYS A 39 2.60 -14.66 4.68
CA LYS A 39 1.57 -14.73 5.73
C LYS A 39 0.41 -15.64 5.33
N GLY A 40 -0.11 -15.49 4.12
CA GLY A 40 -1.17 -16.36 3.61
C GLY A 40 -0.75 -17.83 3.54
N TRP A 41 0.50 -18.09 3.16
CA TRP A 41 1.07 -19.44 3.11
C TRP A 41 1.28 -20.02 4.52
N ALA A 42 1.93 -19.28 5.42
CA ALA A 42 2.22 -19.72 6.79
C ALA A 42 0.95 -19.99 7.62
N THR A 43 -0.13 -19.25 7.37
CA THR A 43 -1.41 -19.43 8.07
C THR A 43 -2.31 -20.51 7.45
N ASN A 44 -1.87 -21.20 6.39
CA ASN A 44 -2.69 -22.14 5.61
C ASN A 44 -4.03 -21.54 5.10
N THR A 45 -4.15 -20.22 5.03
CA THR A 45 -5.35 -19.52 4.53
C THR A 45 -5.17 -19.05 3.08
N PHE A 46 -4.12 -19.50 2.41
CA PHE A 46 -3.77 -19.08 1.06
C PHE A 46 -4.88 -19.41 0.07
N LYS A 47 -5.57 -18.38 -0.41
CA LYS A 47 -6.54 -18.46 -1.50
C LYS A 47 -6.07 -17.59 -2.65
N SER A 48 -6.09 -18.13 -3.86
CA SER A 48 -5.72 -17.39 -5.08
C SER A 48 -6.54 -16.11 -5.28
N SER A 49 -7.82 -16.10 -4.87
CA SER A 49 -8.66 -14.89 -4.90
C SER A 49 -8.13 -13.78 -3.99
N ILE A 50 -7.62 -14.12 -2.79
CA ILE A 50 -7.04 -13.18 -1.83
C ILE A 50 -5.69 -12.67 -2.36
N ALA A 51 -4.84 -13.57 -2.88
CA ALA A 51 -3.55 -13.20 -3.46
C ALA A 51 -3.71 -12.24 -4.65
N ARG A 52 -4.62 -12.53 -5.58
CA ARG A 52 -4.91 -11.65 -6.71
C ARG A 52 -5.42 -10.29 -6.26
N LYS A 53 -6.33 -10.25 -5.28
CA LYS A 53 -6.83 -8.99 -4.72
C LYS A 53 -5.69 -8.16 -4.13
N GLY A 54 -4.79 -8.78 -3.37
CA GLY A 54 -3.59 -8.12 -2.84
C GLY A 54 -2.73 -7.52 -3.95
N ILE A 55 -2.34 -8.33 -4.94
CA ILE A 55 -1.50 -7.88 -6.06
C ILE A 55 -2.15 -6.73 -6.84
N VAL A 56 -3.46 -6.81 -7.13
CA VAL A 56 -4.17 -5.75 -7.86
C VAL A 56 -4.24 -4.46 -7.03
N SER A 57 -4.57 -4.55 -5.74
CA SER A 57 -4.63 -3.38 -4.86
C SER A 57 -3.29 -2.65 -4.77
N HIS A 58 -2.19 -3.39 -4.59
CA HIS A 58 -0.85 -2.79 -4.44
C HIS A 58 -0.28 -2.34 -5.79
N GLY A 59 -0.50 -3.13 -6.85
CA GLY A 59 -0.08 -2.80 -8.21
C GLY A 59 -0.77 -1.56 -8.76
N THR A 60 -2.04 -1.34 -8.40
CA THR A 60 -2.77 -0.12 -8.79
C THR A 60 -2.11 1.13 -8.20
N LEU A 61 -1.68 1.08 -6.94
CA LEU A 61 -0.99 2.22 -6.35
C LEU A 61 0.35 2.50 -7.04
N ILE A 62 1.17 1.46 -7.27
CA ILE A 62 2.45 1.62 -7.98
C ILE A 62 2.20 2.25 -9.36
N PHE A 63 1.18 1.77 -10.08
CA PHE A 63 0.82 2.31 -11.38
C PHE A 63 0.46 3.80 -11.32
N ILE A 64 -0.34 4.20 -10.33
CA ILE A 64 -0.70 5.61 -10.11
C ILE A 64 0.55 6.45 -9.81
N VAL A 65 1.44 5.98 -8.93
CA VAL A 65 2.65 6.72 -8.57
C VAL A 65 3.59 6.88 -9.76
N VAL A 66 3.82 5.81 -10.52
CA VAL A 66 4.62 5.84 -11.76
C VAL A 66 4.02 6.80 -12.79
N ALA A 67 2.70 6.82 -12.92
CA ALA A 67 2.03 7.69 -13.87
C ALA A 67 2.08 9.17 -13.44
N VAL A 68 1.89 9.48 -12.15
CA VAL A 68 1.60 10.83 -11.67
C VAL A 68 2.84 11.57 -11.14
N TYR A 69 3.76 10.87 -10.47
CA TYR A 69 4.89 11.51 -9.79
C TYR A 69 5.79 12.34 -10.74
N PRO A 70 6.16 11.86 -11.95
CA PRO A 70 6.96 12.65 -12.87
C PRO A 70 6.32 14.00 -13.22
N TRP A 71 5.00 14.03 -13.42
CA TRP A 71 4.27 15.25 -13.75
C TRP A 71 4.25 16.27 -12.62
N ILE A 72 4.05 15.82 -11.37
CA ILE A 72 4.04 16.72 -10.22
C ILE A 72 5.43 17.33 -10.00
N SER A 73 6.49 16.54 -10.24
CA SER A 73 7.87 17.03 -10.14
C SER A 73 8.19 18.07 -11.22
N GLU A 74 7.83 17.81 -12.48
CA GLU A 74 8.04 18.75 -13.60
C GLU A 74 7.26 20.05 -13.44
N LEU A 75 6.09 20.01 -12.80
CA LEU A 75 5.29 21.20 -12.48
C LEU A 75 5.89 22.06 -11.34
N GLY A 76 7.04 21.68 -10.78
CA GLY A 76 7.73 22.39 -9.70
C GLY A 76 7.20 22.09 -8.30
N PHE A 77 6.34 21.07 -8.15
CA PHE A 77 5.75 20.65 -6.88
C PHE A 77 6.45 19.43 -6.26
N SER A 78 7.75 19.26 -6.49
CA SER A 78 8.52 18.09 -6.03
C SER A 78 8.43 17.87 -4.51
N LEU A 79 8.41 18.94 -3.70
CA LEU A 79 8.26 18.84 -2.25
C LEU A 79 6.90 18.22 -1.85
N LEU A 80 5.83 18.57 -2.54
CA LEU A 80 4.50 18.00 -2.30
C LEU A 80 4.47 16.54 -2.72
N ALA A 81 5.08 16.22 -3.87
CA ALA A 81 5.18 14.85 -4.36
C ALA A 81 5.93 13.95 -3.35
N ASP A 82 7.04 14.44 -2.80
CA ASP A 82 7.82 13.72 -1.78
C ASP A 82 7.07 13.57 -0.46
N ALA A 83 6.34 14.60 -0.02
CA ALA A 83 5.52 14.51 1.19
C ALA A 83 4.42 13.43 1.05
N VAL A 84 3.76 13.37 -0.10
CA VAL A 84 2.77 12.33 -0.42
C VAL A 84 3.44 10.94 -0.49
N MET A 85 4.63 10.85 -1.08
CA MET A 85 5.40 9.60 -1.11
C MET A 85 5.73 9.10 0.29
N LEU A 86 6.20 9.99 1.18
CA LEU A 86 6.51 9.66 2.57
C LEU A 86 5.28 9.19 3.33
N PHE A 87 4.12 9.81 3.12
CA PHE A 87 2.85 9.35 3.68
C PHE A 87 2.53 7.90 3.25
N PHE A 88 2.72 7.57 1.97
CA PHE A 88 2.55 6.20 1.49
C PHE A 88 3.60 5.25 2.09
N ILE A 89 4.87 5.65 2.16
CA ILE A 89 5.94 4.83 2.75
C ILE A 89 5.59 4.45 4.19
N VAL A 90 5.18 5.41 5.02
CA VAL A 90 4.77 5.14 6.41
C VAL A 90 3.59 4.18 6.46
N SER A 91 2.60 4.36 5.58
CA SER A 91 1.44 3.47 5.47
C SER A 91 1.85 2.03 5.13
N TYR A 92 2.81 1.85 4.21
CA TYR A 92 3.32 0.53 3.85
C TYR A 92 4.23 -0.09 4.91
N ILE A 93 5.00 0.71 5.63
CA ILE A 93 5.77 0.23 6.79
C ILE A 93 4.82 -0.35 7.84
N ALA A 94 3.69 0.32 8.12
CA ALA A 94 2.68 -0.21 9.03
C ALA A 94 2.09 -1.55 8.54
N SER A 95 1.83 -1.69 7.23
CA SER A 95 1.37 -2.94 6.61
C SER A 95 2.41 -4.08 6.78
N VAL A 96 3.68 -3.79 6.48
CA VAL A 96 4.80 -4.72 6.66
C VAL A 96 4.89 -5.21 8.10
N ILE A 97 4.82 -4.31 9.07
CA ILE A 97 4.83 -4.63 10.51
C ILE A 97 3.65 -5.57 10.85
N GLY A 98 2.45 -5.30 10.35
CA GLY A 98 1.28 -6.17 10.58
C GLY A 98 1.43 -7.56 9.96
N ASN A 99 2.08 -7.65 8.80
CA ASN A 99 2.40 -8.94 8.18
C ASN A 99 3.47 -9.70 8.99
N LEU A 100 4.53 -9.03 9.45
CA LEU A 100 5.56 -9.61 10.32
C LEU A 100 5.01 -10.07 11.67
N GLU A 101 4.10 -9.32 12.26
CA GLU A 101 3.43 -9.70 13.51
C GLU A 101 2.67 -11.01 13.34
N THR A 102 1.92 -11.15 12.23
CA THR A 102 1.17 -12.40 11.96
C THR A 102 2.11 -13.59 11.70
N LEU A 103 3.31 -13.33 11.16
CA LEU A 103 4.35 -14.34 10.95
C LEU A 103 5.12 -14.71 12.23
N GLY A 104 4.81 -14.08 13.37
CA GLY A 104 5.42 -14.39 14.66
C GLY A 104 6.78 -13.74 14.89
N VAL A 105 7.16 -12.74 14.09
CA VAL A 105 8.38 -11.96 14.33
C VAL A 105 8.17 -11.13 15.61
N PRO A 106 9.10 -11.17 16.59
CA PRO A 106 8.95 -10.41 17.82
C PRO A 106 9.12 -8.90 17.55
N ILE A 107 8.01 -8.16 17.63
CA ILE A 107 7.97 -6.70 17.45
C ILE A 107 7.90 -6.03 18.83
N PRO A 108 8.58 -4.88 19.05
CA PRO A 108 8.50 -4.13 20.29
C PRO A 108 7.06 -3.84 20.74
N THR A 109 6.76 -4.05 22.02
CA THR A 109 5.40 -4.01 22.60
C THR A 109 4.65 -2.69 22.35
N TYR A 110 5.38 -1.56 22.25
CA TYR A 110 4.80 -0.26 21.97
C TYR A 110 4.09 -0.21 20.61
N ILE A 111 4.71 -0.79 19.58
CA ILE A 111 4.17 -0.83 18.22
C ILE A 111 3.01 -1.82 18.17
N LYS A 112 3.17 -2.96 18.83
CA LYS A 112 2.16 -4.03 18.90
C LYS A 112 0.81 -3.54 19.39
N ASN A 113 0.78 -2.77 20.48
CA ASN A 113 -0.47 -2.30 21.07
C ASN A 113 -1.23 -1.35 20.15
N LYS A 114 -0.53 -0.43 19.47
CA LYS A 114 -1.15 0.50 18.51
C LYS A 114 -1.69 -0.22 17.28
N LEU A 115 -0.95 -1.20 16.77
CA LEU A 115 -1.36 -1.95 15.58
C LEU A 115 -2.57 -2.85 15.87
N ALA A 116 -2.59 -3.51 17.02
CA ALA A 116 -3.72 -4.32 17.46
C ALA A 116 -5.01 -3.50 17.61
N GLU A 117 -4.91 -2.27 18.13
CA GLU A 117 -6.03 -1.34 18.26
C GLU A 117 -6.57 -0.91 16.88
N GLU A 118 -5.68 -0.60 15.93
CA GLU A 118 -6.08 -0.18 14.59
C GLU A 118 -6.67 -1.33 13.75
N ILE A 119 -6.12 -2.54 13.86
CA ILE A 119 -6.68 -3.73 13.20
C ILE A 119 -8.08 -4.02 13.75
N LYS A 120 -8.26 -3.98 15.07
CA LYS A 120 -9.56 -4.21 15.70
C LYS A 120 -10.58 -3.15 15.28
N SER A 121 -10.18 -1.88 15.27
CA SER A 121 -11.04 -0.78 14.82
C SER A 121 -11.52 -0.95 13.37
N LYS A 122 -10.65 -1.42 12.46
CA LYS A 122 -11.04 -1.68 11.06
C LYS A 122 -12.01 -2.85 10.94
N ASP A 123 -11.82 -3.91 11.72
CA ASP A 123 -12.68 -5.11 11.68
C ASP A 123 -14.09 -4.80 12.21
N ASP A 124 -14.17 -4.02 13.29
CA ASP A 124 -15.43 -3.55 13.88
C ASP A 124 -16.19 -2.65 12.87
N THR A 125 -15.50 -1.70 12.24
CA THR A 125 -16.09 -0.79 11.23
C THR A 125 -16.62 -1.55 10.01
N ILE A 126 -15.89 -2.54 9.52
CA ILE A 126 -16.33 -3.36 8.38
C ILE A 126 -17.56 -4.17 8.74
N THR A 127 -17.60 -4.74 9.94
CA THR A 127 -18.74 -5.52 10.44
C THR A 127 -20.01 -4.66 10.50
N GLU A 128 -19.92 -3.42 10.99
CA GLU A 128 -21.04 -2.48 11.03
C GLU A 128 -21.58 -2.14 9.63
N ILE A 129 -20.69 -1.91 8.65
CA ILE A 129 -21.09 -1.63 7.25
C ILE A 129 -21.80 -2.83 6.62
N PHE A 130 -21.34 -4.06 6.91
CA PHE A 130 -22.00 -5.27 6.42
C PHE A 130 -23.38 -5.47 7.06
N GLU A 131 -23.53 -5.18 8.36
CA GLU A 131 -24.83 -5.23 9.03
C GLU A 131 -25.80 -4.17 8.50
N GLN A 132 -25.34 -2.94 8.26
CA GLN A 132 -26.15 -1.89 7.66
C GLN A 132 -26.62 -2.29 6.25
N LYS A 133 -25.72 -2.78 5.39
CA LYS A 133 -26.10 -3.26 4.05
C LYS A 133 -27.06 -4.44 4.08
N LYS A 134 -26.98 -5.31 5.10
CA LYS A 134 -27.93 -6.41 5.27
C LYS A 134 -29.32 -5.89 5.65
N LYS A 135 -29.38 -4.95 6.60
CA LYS A 135 -30.63 -4.29 7.03
C LYS A 135 -31.28 -3.49 5.91
N GLU A 136 -30.51 -2.78 5.09
CA GLU A 136 -31.02 -2.06 3.92
C GLU A 136 -31.65 -3.01 2.88
N LYS A 137 -31.05 -4.18 2.65
CA LYS A 137 -31.61 -5.19 1.73
C LYS A 137 -32.84 -5.92 2.28
N GLU A 138 -32.97 -6.04 3.61
CA GLU A 138 -34.16 -6.60 4.27
C GLU A 138 -35.34 -5.63 4.29
N ASN A 139 -35.08 -4.31 4.26
CA ASN A 139 -36.12 -3.28 4.25
C ASN A 139 -36.65 -2.93 2.84
N ASP A 140 -36.03 -3.47 1.78
CA ASP A 140 -36.37 -3.25 0.37
C ASP A 140 -37.19 -4.42 -0.23
N PHE A 141 -37.66 -5.34 0.63
CA PHE A 141 -38.52 -6.50 0.33
C PHE A 141 -39.79 -6.47 1.18
#